data_AF-A0A1W2CX77-F1
#
_entry.id   AF-A0A1W2CX77-F1
#
_cell.length_a   1.000
_cell.length_b   1.000
_cell.length_c   1.000
_cell.angle_alpha   90.00
_cell.angle_beta   90.00
_cell.angle_gamma   90.00
#
_symmetry.space_group_name_H-M   'P 1'
#
loop_
_entity.id
_entity.type
_entity.pdbx_description
1 polymer ?
#
loop_
_entity_poly.entity_id
_entity_poly.type
_entity_poly.pdbx_seq_one_letter_code
_entity_poly.pdbx_strand_id
1 'polypeptide(L)'
;MQAVADAAGVTKPVVYECFRNRDELLLALLGREEKRLIDAVIAALPKMPDFENLEALIGQGLEAFLIAATEAPDSWRVVFESSRTSDSPVAKRVRAARETILGRLRDLVVMYLATINVEDTERKAPVLAELLASICESCGRMLIVEKQPWTPAELAAYVSRLMTLGVKRA
;
A
#
# COMPACT_ATOMS: atom_id res chain seq x y z
N MET A 1 19.11 11.92 17.08
CA MET A 1 19.66 13.28 16.93
C MET A 1 21.05 13.25 16.32
N GLN A 2 22.09 12.75 17.01
CA GLN A 2 23.46 12.75 16.45
C GLN A 2 23.54 12.01 15.09
N ALA A 3 23.05 10.76 15.03
CA ALA A 3 23.04 10.00 13.78
C ALA A 3 22.27 10.67 12.61
N VAL A 4 21.25 11.49 12.93
CA VAL A 4 20.51 12.25 11.90
C VAL A 4 21.34 13.43 11.42
N ALA A 5 22.04 14.11 12.33
CA ALA A 5 22.95 15.21 12.00
C ALA A 5 24.08 14.72 11.09
N ASP A 6 24.70 13.59 11.47
CA ASP A 6 25.78 12.95 10.70
C ASP A 6 25.31 12.56 9.30
N ALA A 7 24.15 11.90 9.18
CA ALA A 7 23.58 11.52 7.89
C ALA A 7 23.18 12.72 7.01
N ALA A 8 22.80 13.84 7.62
CA ALA A 8 22.43 15.07 6.92
C ALA A 8 23.63 15.99 6.64
N GLY A 9 24.84 15.66 7.10
CA GLY A 9 26.02 16.51 6.95
C GLY A 9 25.95 17.83 7.71
N VAL A 10 25.18 17.88 8.80
CA VAL A 10 24.99 19.08 9.64
C VAL A 10 25.39 18.82 11.09
N THR A 11 25.47 19.87 11.89
CA THR A 11 25.76 19.74 13.32
C THR A 11 24.51 19.37 14.12
N LYS A 12 24.69 18.73 15.29
CA LYS A 12 23.59 18.37 16.19
C LYS A 12 22.71 19.57 16.58
N PRO A 13 23.24 20.78 16.86
CA PRO A 13 22.43 21.98 17.10
C PRO A 13 21.46 22.33 15.96
N VAL A 14 21.88 22.23 14.69
CA VAL A 14 21.02 22.51 13.53
C VAL A 14 19.80 21.59 13.52
N VAL A 15 19.96 20.32 13.88
CA VAL A 15 18.82 19.39 13.98
C VAL A 15 17.87 19.80 15.11
N TYR A 16 18.38 20.36 16.21
CA TYR A 16 17.56 20.86 17.31
C TYR A 16 16.82 22.17 16.99
N GLU A 17 17.36 23.00 16.09
CA GLU A 17 16.65 24.18 15.57
C GLU A 17 15.40 23.77 14.78
N CYS A 18 15.47 22.63 14.06
CA CYS A 18 14.33 22.08 13.33
C CYS A 18 13.36 21.29 14.22
N PHE A 19 13.87 20.53 15.19
CA PHE A 19 13.09 19.64 16.05
C PHE A 19 13.57 19.69 17.50
N ARG A 20 12.70 20.08 18.43
CA ARG A 20 13.06 20.31 19.84
C ARG A 20 13.54 19.04 20.53
N ASN A 21 13.06 17.88 20.08
CA ASN A 21 13.47 16.58 20.59
C ASN A 21 13.33 15.47 19.54
N ARG A 22 13.75 14.26 19.91
CA ARG A 22 13.67 13.08 19.06
C ARG A 22 12.24 12.72 18.68
N ASP A 23 11.29 12.88 19.59
CA ASP A 23 9.91 12.46 19.38
C ASP A 23 9.24 13.34 18.33
N GLU A 24 9.47 14.66 18.38
CA GLU A 24 9.02 15.61 17.36
C GLU A 24 9.59 15.30 15.97
N LEU A 25 10.89 14.97 15.90
CA LEU A 25 11.54 14.53 14.66
C LEU A 25 10.88 13.25 14.12
N LEU A 26 10.64 12.25 14.97
CA LEU A 26 10.02 11.00 14.57
C LEU A 26 8.57 11.19 14.12
N LEU A 27 7.80 12.06 14.78
CA LEU A 27 6.44 12.40 14.37
C LEU A 27 6.42 13.11 13.01
N ALA A 28 7.35 14.04 12.77
CA ALA A 28 7.49 14.73 11.48
C ALA A 28 7.87 13.76 10.36
N LEU A 29 8.83 12.85 10.62
CA LEU A 29 9.19 11.78 9.70
C LEU A 29 7.99 10.89 9.39
N LEU A 30 7.27 10.44 10.43
CA LEU A 30 6.11 9.57 10.27
C LEU A 30 5.00 10.23 9.44
N GLY A 31 4.71 11.52 9.69
CA GLY A 31 3.73 12.27 8.91
C GLY A 31 4.11 12.43 7.44
N ARG A 32 5.40 12.69 7.17
CA ARG A 32 5.92 12.78 5.79
C ARG A 32 5.81 11.43 5.07
N GLU A 33 6.26 10.36 5.73
CA GLU A 33 6.24 9.02 5.14
C GLU A 33 4.80 8.54 4.93
N GLU A 34 3.91 8.73 5.89
CA GLU A 34 2.49 8.38 5.74
C GLU A 34 1.86 9.04 4.51
N LYS A 35 2.05 10.36 4.34
CA LYS A 35 1.56 11.07 3.16
C LYS A 35 2.13 10.48 1.87
N ARG A 36 3.45 10.27 1.82
CA ARG A 36 4.14 9.70 0.66
C ARG A 36 3.57 8.32 0.29
N LEU A 37 3.35 7.45 1.29
CA LEU A 37 2.85 6.10 1.05
C LEU A 37 1.38 6.10 0.61
N ILE A 38 0.53 6.93 1.22
CA ILE A 38 -0.87 7.08 0.81
C ILE A 38 -0.95 7.59 -0.64
N ASP A 39 -0.21 8.66 -0.95
CA ASP A 39 -0.18 9.26 -2.29
C ASP A 39 0.28 8.23 -3.34
N ALA A 40 1.28 7.39 -3.00
CA ALA A 40 1.77 6.33 -3.87
C ALA A 40 0.71 5.25 -4.14
N VAL A 41 -0.04 4.80 -3.12
CA VAL A 41 -1.11 3.81 -3.32
C VAL A 41 -2.27 4.41 -4.13
N ILE A 42 -2.66 5.66 -3.84
CA ILE A 42 -3.71 6.35 -4.60
C ILE A 42 -3.29 6.52 -6.06
N ALA A 43 -2.01 6.81 -6.33
CA ALA A 43 -1.49 6.93 -7.69
C ALA A 43 -1.48 5.59 -8.45
N ALA A 44 -1.36 4.47 -7.75
CA ALA A 44 -1.44 3.12 -8.33
C ALA A 44 -2.88 2.68 -8.64
N LEU A 45 -3.90 3.30 -8.03
CA LEU A 45 -5.30 2.99 -8.35
C LEU A 45 -5.67 3.50 -9.75
N PRO A 46 -6.46 2.73 -10.51
CA PRO A 46 -6.89 3.14 -11.85
C PRO A 46 -7.79 4.38 -11.78
N LYS A 47 -7.41 5.45 -12.49
CA LYS A 47 -8.20 6.69 -12.57
C LYS A 47 -9.43 6.55 -13.48
N MET A 48 -9.27 5.78 -14.55
CA MET A 48 -10.31 5.43 -15.51
C MET A 48 -10.24 3.93 -15.73
N PRO A 49 -10.95 3.13 -14.91
CA PRO A 49 -10.86 1.67 -15.00
C PRO A 49 -11.56 1.17 -16.27
N ASP A 50 -10.83 0.37 -17.05
CA ASP A 50 -11.40 -0.46 -18.11
C ASP A 50 -11.72 -1.84 -17.53
N PHE A 51 -13.02 -2.12 -17.37
CA PHE A 51 -13.50 -3.38 -16.80
C PHE A 51 -13.66 -4.50 -17.83
N GLU A 52 -13.46 -4.23 -19.13
CA GLU A 52 -13.52 -5.27 -20.16
C GLU A 52 -12.35 -6.26 -20.04
N ASN A 53 -11.18 -5.76 -19.59
CA ASN A 53 -10.00 -6.57 -19.31
C ASN A 53 -9.58 -6.50 -17.84
N LEU A 54 -10.33 -7.22 -17.00
CA LEU A 54 -10.11 -7.24 -15.54
C LEU A 54 -8.71 -7.75 -15.15
N GLU A 55 -8.16 -8.73 -15.90
CA GLU A 55 -6.80 -9.23 -15.64
C GLU A 55 -5.77 -8.12 -15.81
N ALA A 56 -5.82 -7.38 -16.92
CA ALA A 56 -4.92 -6.27 -17.18
C ALA A 56 -5.11 -5.14 -16.15
N LEU A 57 -6.35 -4.82 -15.79
CA LEU A 57 -6.65 -3.78 -14.79
C LEU A 57 -6.04 -4.11 -13.42
N ILE A 58 -6.24 -5.33 -12.94
CA ILE A 58 -5.68 -5.80 -11.65
C ILE A 58 -4.14 -5.85 -11.74
N GLY A 59 -3.61 -6.41 -12.83
CA GLY A 59 -2.18 -6.53 -13.05
C GLY A 59 -1.47 -5.17 -13.03
N GLN A 60 -1.97 -4.19 -13.77
CA GLN A 60 -1.38 -2.85 -13.83
C GLN A 60 -1.44 -2.12 -12.48
N GLY A 61 -2.58 -2.21 -11.77
CA GLY A 61 -2.72 -1.57 -10.45
C GLY A 61 -1.79 -2.21 -9.41
N LEU A 62 -1.71 -3.55 -9.40
CA LEU A 62 -0.82 -4.27 -8.49
C LEU A 62 0.65 -4.01 -8.83
N GLU A 63 1.04 -4.03 -10.10
CA GLU A 63 2.40 -3.72 -10.53
C GLU A 63 2.80 -2.29 -10.12
N ALA A 64 1.95 -1.30 -10.37
CA ALA A 64 2.19 0.08 -9.98
C ALA A 64 2.39 0.22 -8.45
N PHE A 65 1.56 -0.46 -7.66
CA PHE A 65 1.71 -0.52 -6.21
C PHE A 65 3.04 -1.17 -5.80
N LEU A 66 3.42 -2.29 -6.39
CA LEU A 66 4.65 -3.01 -6.06
C LEU A 66 5.90 -2.21 -6.47
N ILE A 67 5.89 -1.52 -7.62
CA ILE A 67 6.96 -0.60 -8.02
C ILE A 67 7.11 0.51 -6.97
N ALA A 68 6.02 1.18 -6.63
CA ALA A 68 6.03 2.22 -5.59
C ALA A 68 6.49 1.68 -4.23
N ALA A 69 6.20 0.41 -3.92
CA ALA A 69 6.70 -0.25 -2.72
C ALA A 69 8.22 -0.41 -2.72
N THR A 70 8.80 -0.78 -3.87
CA THR A 70 10.24 -0.96 -4.03
C THR A 70 11.05 0.35 -4.01
N GLU A 71 10.41 1.50 -4.27
CA GLU A 71 11.04 2.82 -4.15
C GLU A 71 11.21 3.30 -2.69
N ALA A 72 10.50 2.66 -1.75
CA ALA A 72 10.43 3.07 -0.35
C ALA A 72 10.47 1.87 0.63
N PRO A 73 11.40 0.91 0.47
CA PRO A 73 11.31 -0.40 1.13
C PRO A 73 11.35 -0.31 2.67
N ASP A 74 12.07 0.66 3.23
CA ASP A 74 12.14 0.85 4.67
C ASP A 74 10.83 1.36 5.28
N SER A 75 10.17 2.31 4.60
CA SER A 75 8.88 2.84 5.04
C SER A 75 7.79 1.76 4.95
N TRP A 76 7.79 0.97 3.88
CA TRP A 76 6.85 -0.14 3.71
C TRP A 76 7.08 -1.29 4.70
N ARG A 77 8.32 -1.57 5.08
CA ARG A 77 8.62 -2.55 6.11
C ARG A 77 8.00 -2.18 7.45
N VAL A 78 8.10 -0.90 7.84
CA VAL A 78 7.42 -0.39 9.05
C VAL A 78 5.92 -0.59 8.96
N VAL A 79 5.29 -0.31 7.82
CA VAL A 79 3.86 -0.55 7.59
C VAL A 79 3.51 -2.03 7.81
N PHE A 80 4.19 -2.95 7.12
CA PHE A 80 3.89 -4.39 7.18
C PHE A 80 4.21 -5.04 8.52
N GLU A 81 5.20 -4.54 9.25
CA GLU A 81 5.54 -5.04 10.59
C GLU A 81 4.61 -4.47 11.67
N SER A 82 4.20 -3.21 11.53
CA SER A 82 3.30 -2.54 12.48
C SER A 82 1.89 -3.14 12.50
N SER A 83 1.41 -3.67 11.38
CA SER A 83 0.10 -4.33 11.28
C SER A 83 0.00 -5.58 12.15
N ARG A 84 1.13 -6.16 12.56
CA ARG A 84 1.21 -7.32 13.48
C ARG A 84 1.11 -6.96 14.95
N THR A 85 1.23 -5.68 15.31
CA THR A 85 1.24 -5.21 16.70
C THR A 85 0.02 -4.32 16.97
N SER A 86 -0.85 -4.68 17.92
CA SER A 86 -2.16 -4.03 18.10
C SER A 86 -2.08 -2.58 18.61
N ASP A 87 -1.11 -2.25 19.46
CA ASP A 87 -1.25 -1.09 20.37
C ASP A 87 -0.29 0.08 20.17
N SER A 88 0.57 0.06 19.15
CA SER A 88 1.48 1.18 18.92
C SER A 88 0.78 2.38 18.23
N PRO A 89 1.22 3.63 18.49
CA PRO A 89 0.72 4.80 17.76
C PRO A 89 0.92 4.69 16.23
N VAL A 90 2.01 4.05 15.80
CA VAL A 90 2.29 3.77 14.38
C VAL A 90 1.23 2.82 13.80
N ALA A 91 0.91 1.73 14.50
CA ALA A 91 -0.10 0.78 14.05
C ALA A 91 -1.49 1.41 13.92
N LYS A 92 -1.86 2.34 14.83
CA LYS A 92 -3.10 3.10 14.74
C LYS A 92 -3.15 3.99 13.48
N ARG A 93 -2.05 4.68 13.15
CA ARG A 93 -1.96 5.51 11.95
C ARG A 93 -1.99 4.69 10.67
N VAL A 94 -1.28 3.56 10.64
CA VAL A 94 -1.30 2.60 9.52
C VAL A 94 -2.70 2.07 9.28
N ARG A 95 -3.45 1.71 10.33
CA ARG A 95 -4.86 1.31 10.19
C ARG A 95 -5.73 2.44 9.63
N ALA A 96 -5.57 3.67 10.10
CA ALA A 96 -6.34 4.81 9.59
C ALA A 96 -6.05 5.10 8.10
N ALA A 97 -4.78 5.03 7.70
CA ALA A 97 -4.36 5.16 6.31
C ALA A 97 -4.96 4.04 5.44
N ARG A 98 -4.93 2.79 5.93
CA ARG A 98 -5.53 1.64 5.28
C ARG A 98 -7.03 1.83 5.05
N GLU A 99 -7.78 2.28 6.06
CA GLU A 99 -9.23 2.53 5.91
C GLU A 99 -9.52 3.58 4.83
N THR A 100 -8.67 4.60 4.71
CA THR A 100 -8.79 5.63 3.66
C THR A 100 -8.61 5.03 2.26
N ILE A 101 -7.59 4.19 2.07
CA ILE A 101 -7.31 3.50 0.82
C ILE A 101 -8.43 2.49 0.49
N LEU A 102 -8.88 1.74 1.49
CA LEU A 102 -9.94 0.75 1.34
C LEU A 102 -11.26 1.39 0.90
N GLY A 103 -11.55 2.61 1.35
CA GLY A 103 -12.69 3.40 0.86
C GLY A 103 -12.63 3.63 -0.65
N ARG A 104 -11.46 4.06 -1.17
CA ARG A 104 -11.26 4.25 -2.62
C ARG A 104 -11.38 2.95 -3.42
N LEU A 105 -10.83 1.87 -2.88
CA LEU A 105 -10.93 0.56 -3.52
C LEU A 105 -12.38 0.06 -3.53
N ARG A 106 -13.16 0.33 -2.48
CA ARG A 106 -14.59 0.03 -2.43
C ARG A 106 -15.35 0.78 -3.51
N ASP A 107 -15.06 2.05 -3.74
CA ASP A 107 -15.68 2.84 -4.83
C ASP A 107 -15.43 2.18 -6.20
N LEU A 108 -14.18 1.75 -6.47
CA LEU A 108 -13.82 1.02 -7.69
C LEU A 108 -14.58 -0.31 -7.83
N VAL A 109 -14.69 -1.05 -6.73
CA VAL A 109 -15.41 -2.32 -6.69
C VAL A 109 -16.91 -2.11 -6.93
N VAL A 110 -17.52 -1.07 -6.37
CA VAL A 110 -18.93 -0.73 -6.62
C VAL A 110 -19.14 -0.45 -8.11
N MET A 111 -18.26 0.34 -8.73
CA MET A 111 -18.31 0.61 -10.16
C MET A 111 -18.21 -0.69 -10.99
N TYR A 112 -17.28 -1.58 -10.65
CA TYR A 112 -17.14 -2.88 -11.32
C TYR A 112 -18.40 -3.74 -11.16
N LEU A 113 -18.93 -3.87 -9.94
CA LEU A 113 -20.11 -4.71 -9.69
C LEU A 113 -21.36 -4.19 -10.41
N ALA A 114 -21.44 -2.87 -10.63
CA ALA A 114 -22.50 -2.26 -11.42
C ALA A 114 -22.39 -2.63 -12.92
N THR A 115 -21.19 -2.75 -13.49
CA THR A 115 -21.04 -3.12 -14.92
C THR A 115 -21.50 -4.54 -15.21
N ILE A 116 -21.43 -5.43 -14.23
CA ILE A 116 -21.86 -6.83 -14.33
C ILE A 116 -23.22 -7.11 -13.65
N ASN A 117 -23.98 -6.06 -13.29
CA ASN A 117 -25.32 -6.13 -12.71
C ASN A 117 -25.44 -7.05 -11.48
N VAL A 118 -24.45 -7.01 -10.58
CA VAL A 118 -24.50 -7.81 -9.34
C VAL A 118 -25.45 -7.16 -8.33
N GLU A 119 -26.48 -7.91 -7.93
CA GLU A 119 -27.39 -7.53 -6.83
C GLU A 119 -26.65 -7.37 -5.49
N ASP A 120 -27.23 -6.66 -4.52
CA ASP A 120 -26.65 -6.45 -3.19
C ASP A 120 -25.21 -5.90 -3.19
N THR A 121 -24.91 -4.97 -4.11
CA THR A 121 -23.57 -4.38 -4.25
C THR A 121 -23.05 -3.80 -2.93
N GLU A 122 -23.89 -3.12 -2.16
CA GLU A 122 -23.54 -2.54 -0.84
C GLU A 122 -23.01 -3.58 0.15
N ARG A 123 -23.57 -4.80 0.13
CA ARG A 123 -23.14 -5.89 1.00
C ARG A 123 -21.89 -6.60 0.47
N LYS A 124 -21.76 -6.73 -0.85
CA LYS A 124 -20.69 -7.52 -1.51
C LYS A 124 -19.41 -6.71 -1.73
N ALA A 125 -19.52 -5.41 -2.01
CA ALA A 125 -18.38 -4.56 -2.33
C ALA A 125 -17.35 -4.44 -1.19
N PRO A 126 -17.74 -4.26 0.09
CA PRO A 126 -16.77 -4.21 1.18
C PRO A 126 -15.96 -5.49 1.31
N VAL A 127 -16.59 -6.66 1.09
CA VAL A 127 -15.92 -7.96 1.16
C VAL A 127 -14.90 -8.09 0.04
N LEU A 128 -15.28 -7.77 -1.20
CA LEU A 128 -14.36 -7.88 -2.33
C LEU A 128 -13.19 -6.87 -2.19
N ALA A 129 -13.47 -5.64 -1.79
CA ALA A 129 -12.42 -4.64 -1.55
C ALA A 129 -11.41 -5.10 -0.47
N GLU A 130 -11.89 -5.69 0.63
CA GLU A 130 -11.04 -6.20 1.71
C GLU A 130 -10.15 -7.37 1.23
N LEU A 131 -10.71 -8.28 0.43
CA LEU A 131 -9.95 -9.39 -0.15
C LEU A 131 -8.89 -8.89 -1.14
N LEU A 132 -9.23 -7.95 -2.02
CA LEU A 132 -8.30 -7.33 -2.96
C LEU A 132 -7.16 -6.60 -2.24
N ALA A 133 -7.49 -5.80 -1.22
CA ALA A 133 -6.50 -5.10 -0.40
C ALA A 133 -5.55 -6.09 0.30
N SER A 134 -6.10 -7.16 0.88
CA SER A 134 -5.33 -8.19 1.58
C SER A 134 -4.36 -8.92 0.64
N ILE A 135 -4.77 -9.18 -0.61
CA ILE A 135 -3.90 -9.75 -1.64
C ILE A 135 -2.76 -8.78 -1.98
N CYS A 136 -3.07 -7.50 -2.22
CA CYS A 136 -2.05 -6.49 -2.52
C CYS A 136 -1.03 -6.34 -1.37
N GLU A 137 -1.50 -6.23 -0.13
CA GLU A 137 -0.65 -6.19 1.06
C GLU A 137 0.25 -7.42 1.19
N SER A 138 -0.31 -8.61 0.92
CA SER A 138 0.46 -9.86 0.94
C SER A 138 1.56 -9.88 -0.11
N CYS A 139 1.28 -9.40 -1.33
CA CYS A 139 2.27 -9.29 -2.40
C CYS A 139 3.38 -8.30 -2.05
N GLY A 140 3.02 -7.13 -1.51
CA GLY A 140 4.00 -6.14 -1.04
C GLY A 140 4.91 -6.71 0.05
N ARG A 141 4.34 -7.47 0.99
CA ARG A 141 5.09 -8.15 2.05
C ARG A 141 6.03 -9.24 1.51
N MET A 142 5.59 -10.02 0.52
CA MET A 142 6.43 -11.03 -0.15
C MET A 142 7.69 -10.39 -0.76
N LEU A 143 7.57 -9.23 -1.42
CA LEU A 143 8.72 -8.55 -2.00
C LEU A 143 9.59 -7.84 -0.95
N ILE A 144 8.98 -7.05 -0.06
CA ILE A 144 9.71 -6.11 0.80
C ILE A 144 10.25 -6.78 2.07
N VAL A 145 9.47 -7.69 2.67
CA VAL A 145 9.79 -8.31 3.96
C VAL A 145 10.40 -9.69 3.75
N GLU A 146 9.73 -10.55 2.99
CA GLU A 146 10.18 -11.93 2.77
C GLU A 146 11.28 -12.04 1.72
N LYS A 147 11.43 -11.02 0.85
CA LYS A 147 12.39 -10.99 -0.26
C LYS A 147 12.27 -12.22 -1.18
N GLN A 148 11.03 -12.60 -1.48
CA GLN A 148 10.75 -13.66 -2.45
C GLN A 148 11.34 -13.28 -3.82
N PRO A 149 11.80 -14.25 -4.62
CA PRO A 149 12.54 -14.01 -5.85
C PRO A 149 11.59 -13.66 -7.02
N TRP A 150 10.83 -12.57 -6.88
CA TRP A 150 9.93 -12.05 -7.89
C TRP A 150 10.24 -10.58 -8.18
N THR A 151 10.11 -10.18 -9.44
CA THR A 151 9.98 -8.76 -9.78
C THR A 151 8.53 -8.28 -9.55
N PRO A 152 8.31 -6.95 -9.41
CA PRO A 152 6.96 -6.38 -9.37
C PRO A 152 6.06 -6.85 -10.52
N ALA A 153 6.58 -6.85 -11.74
CA ALA A 153 5.87 -7.24 -12.94
C ALA A 153 5.50 -8.74 -12.94
N GLU A 154 6.44 -9.63 -12.61
CA GLU A 154 6.19 -11.08 -12.58
C GLU A 154 5.15 -11.44 -11.53
N LEU A 155 5.24 -10.87 -10.33
CA LEU A 155 4.29 -11.15 -9.25
C LEU A 155 2.90 -10.61 -9.60
N ALA A 156 2.81 -9.40 -10.14
CA ALA A 156 1.55 -8.81 -10.54
C ALA A 156 0.85 -9.59 -11.66
N ALA A 157 1.61 -10.04 -12.68
CA ALA A 157 1.10 -10.87 -13.76
C ALA A 157 0.59 -12.23 -13.26
N TYR A 158 1.34 -12.89 -12.38
CA TYR A 158 0.93 -14.18 -11.82
C TYR A 158 -0.33 -14.05 -10.95
N VAL A 159 -0.37 -13.07 -10.06
CA VAL A 159 -1.49 -12.88 -9.11
C VAL A 159 -2.76 -12.42 -9.82
N SER A 160 -2.66 -11.52 -10.81
CA SER A 160 -3.82 -11.08 -11.59
C SER A 160 -4.48 -12.24 -12.35
N ARG A 161 -3.70 -13.10 -13.02
CA ARG A 161 -4.21 -14.33 -13.66
C ARG A 161 -4.81 -15.30 -12.66
N LEU A 162 -4.18 -15.48 -11.50
CA LEU A 162 -4.70 -16.33 -10.45
C LEU A 162 -6.10 -15.86 -9.99
N MET A 163 -6.29 -14.55 -9.88
CA MET A 163 -7.55 -13.97 -9.43
C MET A 163 -8.67 -14.06 -10.48
N THR A 164 -8.34 -13.98 -11.77
CA THR A 164 -9.33 -13.97 -12.87
C THR A 164 -9.59 -15.36 -13.47
N LEU A 165 -8.56 -16.20 -13.60
CA LEU A 165 -8.61 -17.49 -14.30
C LEU A 165 -8.43 -18.70 -13.36
N GLY A 166 -7.92 -18.49 -12.15
CA GLY A 166 -7.63 -19.55 -11.17
C GLY A 166 -6.32 -20.30 -11.45
N VAL A 167 -5.87 -21.09 -10.46
CA VAL A 167 -4.52 -21.73 -10.41
C VAL A 167 -4.18 -22.54 -11.66
N LYS A 168 -5.13 -23.27 -12.25
CA LYS A 168 -4.87 -24.14 -13.41
C LYS A 168 -4.51 -23.36 -14.68
N ARG A 169 -4.74 -22.05 -14.70
CA ARG A 169 -4.59 -21.16 -15.86
C ARG A 169 -3.71 -19.94 -15.54
N ALA A 170 -3.11 -19.89 -14.35
CA ALA A 170 -2.30 -18.78 -13.86
C ALA A 170 -0.81 -18.96 -14.17
#